data_AF-A0A8I0M8Q8-F1
#
_entry.id   AF-A0A8I0M8Q8-F1
#
_cell.length_a   1.000
_cell.length_b   1.000
_cell.length_c   1.000
_cell.angle_alpha   90.00
_cell.angle_beta   90.00
_cell.angle_gamma   90.00
#
_symmetry.space_group_name_H-M   'P 1'
#
loop_
_entity.id
_entity.type
_entity.pdbx_description
1 polymer ?
#
loop_
_entity_poly.entity_id
_entity_poly.type
_entity_poly.pdbx_seq_one_letter_code
_entity_poly.pdbx_strand_id
1 'polypeptide(L)' 'MANRKYHTLVSVDGSPGCKWGIEFGDYDHDTVWDEYLEMRDRGWKRSELKIITTGETQAEIDAAVAELNKDI' A
#
# COMPACT_ATOMS: atom_id res chain seq x y z
N MET A 1 2.98 -20.89 13.21
CA MET A 1 1.83 -20.22 12.58
C MET A 1 2.25 -19.90 11.16
N ALA A 2 1.47 -20.32 10.16
CA ALA A 2 1.79 -19.94 8.78
C ALA A 2 1.61 -18.42 8.67
N ASN A 3 2.68 -17.69 8.36
CA ASN A 3 2.64 -16.23 8.24
C ASN A 3 1.78 -15.92 7.01
N ARG A 4 0.48 -15.67 7.24
CA ARG A 4 -0.46 -15.41 6.15
C ARG A 4 -0.05 -14.09 5.52
N LYS A 5 0.12 -14.09 4.20
CA LYS A 5 0.43 -12.87 3.47
C LYS A 5 -0.73 -11.90 3.62
N TYR A 6 -0.39 -10.65 3.93
CA TYR A 6 -1.34 -9.55 3.95
C TYR A 6 -0.92 -8.55 2.88
N HIS A 7 -1.88 -8.10 2.10
CA HIS A 7 -1.69 -7.18 1.00
C HIS A 7 -2.19 -5.80 1.44
N THR A 8 -1.42 -4.75 1.17
CA THR A 8 -1.76 -3.40 1.59
C THR A 8 -1.57 -2.45 0.42
N LEU A 9 -2.64 -1.75 0.07
CA LEU A 9 -2.60 -0.63 -0.87
C LEU A 9 -2.10 0.60 -0.12
N VAL A 10 -1.06 1.21 -0.67
CA VAL A 10 -0.49 2.47 -0.21
C VAL A 10 -0.56 3.51 -1.32
N SER A 11 -0.77 4.76 -0.94
CA SER A 11 -0.84 5.89 -1.85
C SER A 11 0.19 6.97 -1.48
N VAL A 12 0.56 7.81 -2.44
CA VAL A 12 1.34 9.04 -2.22
C VAL A 12 0.78 10.15 -3.09
N ASP A 13 0.61 11.35 -2.53
CA ASP A 13 0.03 12.54 -3.18
C ASP A 13 0.83 13.07 -4.40
N GLY A 14 1.97 12.45 -4.76
CA GLY A 14 2.78 12.82 -5.91
C GLY A 14 3.54 14.16 -5.78
N SER A 15 3.19 14.97 -4.78
CA SER A 15 3.90 16.18 -4.40
C SER A 15 5.26 15.84 -3.76
N PRO A 16 6.33 16.63 -4.02
CA PRO A 16 7.65 16.41 -3.41
C PRO A 16 7.57 16.45 -1.87
N GLY A 17 8.14 15.44 -1.22
CA GLY A 17 8.14 15.32 0.24
C GLY A 17 6.86 14.70 0.85
N CYS A 18 5.85 14.37 0.04
CA CYS A 18 4.68 13.65 0.52
C CYS A 18 5.02 12.17 0.77
N LYS A 19 4.62 11.67 1.93
CA LYS A 19 4.88 10.29 2.36
C LYS A 19 3.84 9.33 1.78
N TRP A 20 4.26 8.09 1.58
CA TRP A 20 3.36 6.96 1.39
C TRP A 20 2.48 6.76 2.63
N GLY A 21 1.16 6.69 2.42
CA GLY A 21 0.15 6.39 3.41
C GLY A 21 -0.57 5.07 3.11
N ILE A 22 -1.13 4.43 4.14
CA ILE A 22 -1.93 3.21 4.01
C ILE A 22 -3.36 3.59 3.67
N GLU A 23 -3.93 2.97 2.64
CA GLU A 23 -5.32 3.19 2.22
C GLU A 23 -6.22 2.00 2.60
N PHE A 24 -5.78 0.79 2.25
CA PHE A 24 -6.57 -0.42 2.38
C PHE A 24 -5.68 -1.64 2.55
N GLY A 25 -6.19 -2.70 3.20
CA GLY A 25 -5.49 -3.98 3.25
C GLY A 25 -6.43 -5.16 3.42
N ASP A 26 -6.06 -6.27 2.80
CA ASP A 26 -6.77 -7.54 2.89
C ASP A 26 -5.80 -8.72 2.71
N TYR A 27 -6.25 -9.91 3.10
CA TYR A 27 -5.52 -11.15 2.83
C TYR A 27 -5.68 -11.63 1.39
N ASP A 28 -6.75 -11.22 0.72
CA ASP A 28 -6.99 -11.49 -0.69
C ASP A 28 -6.40 -10.37 -1.54
N HIS A 29 -5.49 -10.75 -2.44
CA HIS A 29 -4.86 -9.82 -3.36
C HIS A 29 -5.88 -9.21 -4.33
N ASP A 30 -6.89 -9.96 -4.76
CA ASP A 30 -7.86 -9.49 -5.75
C ASP A 30 -8.72 -8.37 -5.16
N THR A 31 -9.09 -8.46 -3.88
CA THR A 31 -9.77 -7.37 -3.16
C THR A 31 -8.93 -6.10 -3.12
N VAL A 32 -7.64 -6.20 -2.81
CA VAL A 32 -6.74 -5.03 -2.79
C VAL A 32 -6.49 -4.48 -4.21
N TRP A 33 -6.51 -5.36 -5.21
CA TRP A 33 -6.40 -4.97 -6.62
C TRP A 33 -7.63 -4.23 -7.12
N ASP A 34 -8.83 -4.63 -6.72
CA ASP A 34 -10.08 -3.91 -7.05
C ASP A 34 -10.06 -2.49 -6.47
N GLU A 35 -9.62 -2.31 -5.22
CA GLU A 35 -9.41 -0.99 -4.60
C GLU A 35 -8.36 -0.15 -5.36
N TYR A 36 -7.26 -0.79 -5.77
CA TYR A 36 -6.26 -0.14 -6.62
C TYR A 36 -6.87 0.35 -7.93
N LEU A 37 -7.69 -0.47 -8.59
CA LEU A 37 -8.37 -0.10 -9.84
C LEU A 37 -9.37 1.04 -9.61
N GLU A 38 -10.13 1.03 -8.52
CA GLU A 38 -11.03 2.13 -8.18
C GLU A 38 -10.27 3.46 -8.00
N MET A 39 -9.14 3.44 -7.28
CA MET A 39 -8.30 4.65 -7.15
C MET A 39 -7.76 5.11 -8.51
N ARG A 40 -7.37 4.17 -9.39
CA ARG A 40 -6.93 4.49 -10.76
C ARG A 40 -8.04 5.14 -11.57
N ASP A 41 -9.27 4.65 -11.46
CA ASP A 41 -10.46 5.21 -12.12
C ASP A 41 -10.81 6.60 -11.58
N ARG A 42 -10.52 6.86 -10.30
CA ARG A 42 -10.63 8.18 -9.65
C ARG A 42 -9.53 9.18 -10.05
N GLY A 43 -8.54 8.75 -10.85
CA GLY A 43 -7.53 9.61 -11.44
C GLY A 43 -6.14 9.55 -10.81
N TRP A 44 -5.92 8.72 -9.78
CA TRP A 44 -4.60 8.51 -9.18
C TRP A 44 -3.63 7.91 -10.19
N LYS A 45 -2.37 8.36 -10.22
CA LYS A 45 -1.35 7.83 -11.13
C LYS A 45 -0.83 6.48 -10.64
N ARG A 46 -0.37 5.64 -11.58
CA ARG A 46 0.27 4.37 -11.22
C ARG A 46 1.53 4.57 -10.37
N SER A 47 2.25 5.68 -10.54
CA SER A 47 3.40 6.05 -9.71
C SER A 47 3.02 6.49 -8.29
N GLU A 48 1.76 6.82 -8.07
CA GLU A 48 1.22 7.32 -6.80
C GLU A 48 0.57 6.20 -5.97
N LEU A 49 0.53 4.97 -6.49
CA LEU A 49 -0.12 3.82 -5.85
C LEU A 49 0.82 2.61 -5.86
N LYS A 50 0.81 1.83 -4.78
CA LYS A 50 1.58 0.59 -4.68
C LYS A 50 0.84 -0.41 -3.81
N ILE A 51 0.88 -1.68 -4.19
CA ILE A 51 0.46 -2.78 -3.32
C ILE A 51 1.73 -3.41 -2.75
N ILE A 52 1.85 -3.41 -1.43
CA ILE A 52 2.91 -4.12 -0.70
C ILE A 52 2.35 -5.42 -0.11
N THR A 53 3.22 -6.40 0.07
CA THR A 53 2.86 -7.68 0.70
C THR A 53 3.75 -7.89 1.91
N THR A 54 3.14 -8.04 3.08
CA THR A 54 3.80 -8.16 4.38
C THR A 54 3.22 -9.34 5.17
N GLY A 55 3.64 -9.50 6.42
CA GLY A 55 2.84 -10.22 7.41
C GLY A 55 1.61 -9.41 7.82
N GLU A 56 0.78 -10.02 8.67
CA GLU A 56 -0.53 -9.47 9.06
C GLU A 56 -0.47 -8.45 10.21
N THR A 57 0.69 -8.28 10.85
CA THR A 57 0.79 -7.36 11.98
C THR A 57 0.96 -5.92 11.51
N GLN A 58 0.32 -4.99 12.22
CA GLN A 58 0.48 -3.56 11.95
C GLN A 58 1.95 -3.13 11.97
N ALA A 59 2.77 -3.72 12.85
CA ALA A 59 4.19 -3.42 12.94
C ALA A 59 4.97 -3.79 11.67
N GLU A 60 4.63 -4.92 11.02
CA GLU A 60 5.24 -5.32 9.75
C GLU A 60 4.82 -4.39 8.60
N ILE A 61 3.55 -3.99 8.57
CA ILE A 61 3.01 -3.05 7.58
C ILE A 61 3.68 -1.69 7.75
N ASP A 62 3.73 -1.15 8.98
CA ASP A 62 4.34 0.13 9.29
C ASP A 62 5.84 0.15 8.96
N ALA A 63 6.55 -0.95 9.22
CA ALA A 63 7.97 -1.08 8.86
C ALA A 63 8.17 -1.05 7.33
N ALA A 64 7.30 -1.71 6.56
CA ALA A 64 7.35 -1.67 5.11
C ALA A 64 7.01 -0.29 4.53
N VAL A 65 6.03 0.41 5.11
CA VAL A 65 5.69 1.79 4.74
C VAL A 65 6.80 2.76 5.12
N ALA A 66 7.44 2.55 6.27
CA ALA A 66 8.60 3.34 6.68
C ALA A 66 9.76 3.16 5.69
N GLU A 67 10.01 1.94 5.21
CA GLU A 67 11.01 1.68 4.17
C GLU A 67 10.74 2.47 2.89
N LEU A 68 9.49 2.49 2.42
CA LEU A 68 9.09 3.27 1.24
C LEU A 68 9.32 4.77 1.41
N ASN A 69 9.31 5.26 2.65
CA ASN A 69 9.43 6.66 3.00
C ASN A 69 10.86 7.10 3.37
N LYS A 70 11.86 6.22 3.33
CA LYS A 70 13.25 6.58 3.69
C LYS A 70 13.91 7.55 2.72
N ASP A 71 13.53 7.48 1.45
CA ASP A 71 14.17 8.21 0.34
C ASP A 71 13.33 9.41 -0.17
N ILE A 72 12.30 9.81 0.59
CA ILE A 72 11.41 10.94 0.29
C ILE A 72 11.81 12.15 1.14
#